data_AF-K9QV37-F1
#
_entry.id   AF-K9QV37-F1
#
_cell.length_a   1.000
_cell.length_b   1.000
_cell.length_c   1.000
_cell.angle_alpha   90.00
_cell.angle_beta   90.00
_cell.angle_gamma   90.00
#
_symmetry.space_group_name_H-M   'P 1'
#
loop_
_entity.id
_entity.type
_entity.pdbx_description
1 polymer ?
#
loop_
_entity_poly.entity_id
_entity_poly.type
_entity_poly.pdbx_seq_one_letter_code
_entity_poly.pdbx_strand_id
1 'polypeptide(L)'
;MVSNKILVIDDTTVVRVKVREMLPPGNFEVLEAKDGLEGFNFIRQEKLSLIMLDFLLPKMSGWEVFQQVQANPDLRKIPLVIMSGRKEEVTEKISEPFEYFEFLGKPFDQKQLINAIKSAMTKAKLPRPEPVAVGVAVKNGTVATATVTNGAIATPTVAKTATVPTAEPEVTSAAEIQALNDKIAKMQAEIDGLKKQLTQVVTFIKQKIK
;
A
#
# COMPACT_ATOMS: atom_id res chain seq x y z
N MET A 1 15.56 1.67 26.47
CA MET A 1 14.42 0.72 26.42
C MET A 1 14.11 0.50 24.94
N VAL A 2 14.12 -0.75 24.47
CA VAL A 2 13.71 -1.08 23.10
C VAL A 2 12.20 -0.86 23.01
N SER A 3 11.77 -0.03 22.07
CA SER A 3 10.36 0.22 21.82
C SER A 3 9.76 -1.00 21.11
N ASN A 4 8.96 -1.79 21.82
CA ASN A 4 8.29 -2.98 21.29
C ASN A 4 6.97 -2.60 20.60
N LYS A 5 7.02 -1.60 19.72
CA LYS A 5 5.86 -1.10 18.98
C LYS A 5 5.64 -1.98 17.75
N ILE A 6 4.45 -2.53 17.60
CA ILE A 6 4.00 -3.28 16.42
C ILE A 6 2.95 -2.43 15.73
N LEU A 7 3.14 -2.10 14.46
CA LEU A 7 2.14 -1.40 13.67
C LEU A 7 1.33 -2.41 12.85
N VAL A 8 0.01 -2.35 12.96
CA VAL A 8 -0.95 -3.15 12.18
C VAL A 8 -1.72 -2.22 11.23
N ILE A 9 -1.50 -2.40 9.93
CA ILE A 9 -2.12 -1.62 8.86
C ILE A 9 -3.10 -2.52 8.14
N ASP A 10 -4.39 -2.30 8.36
CA ASP A 10 -5.48 -3.11 7.79
C ASP A 10 -6.75 -2.27 7.78
N ASP A 11 -7.53 -2.30 6.70
CA ASP A 11 -8.77 -1.51 6.62
C ASP A 11 -9.90 -2.08 7.47
N THR A 12 -9.79 -3.37 7.82
CA THR A 12 -10.81 -4.10 8.56
C THR A 12 -10.50 -4.06 10.06
N THR A 13 -11.31 -3.31 10.82
CA THR A 13 -11.18 -3.20 12.28
C THR A 13 -11.14 -4.55 12.99
N VAL A 14 -11.91 -5.54 12.51
CA VAL A 14 -11.93 -6.89 13.08
C VAL A 14 -10.55 -7.55 13.01
N VAL A 15 -9.80 -7.35 11.92
CA VAL A 15 -8.46 -7.93 11.79
C VAL A 15 -7.49 -7.24 12.75
N ARG A 16 -7.53 -5.89 12.84
CA ARG A 16 -6.67 -5.14 13.76
C ARG A 16 -6.87 -5.54 15.22
N VAL A 17 -8.12 -5.62 15.66
CA VAL A 17 -8.47 -6.06 17.02
C VAL A 17 -8.02 -7.51 17.24
N LYS A 18 -8.24 -8.39 16.28
CA LYS A 18 -7.85 -9.81 16.40
C LYS A 18 -6.34 -9.99 16.52
N VAL A 19 -5.55 -9.23 15.75
CA VAL A 19 -4.08 -9.24 15.88
C VAL A 19 -3.67 -8.77 17.28
N ARG A 20 -4.26 -7.69 17.77
CA ARG A 20 -4.00 -7.18 19.13
C ARG A 20 -4.32 -8.21 20.22
N GLU A 21 -5.44 -8.92 20.11
CA GLU A 21 -5.86 -9.95 21.06
C GLU A 21 -4.99 -11.22 21.00
N MET A 22 -4.48 -11.56 19.82
CA MET A 22 -3.60 -12.72 19.63
C MET A 22 -2.17 -12.47 20.14
N LEU A 23 -1.75 -11.21 20.30
CA LEU A 23 -0.44 -10.85 20.81
C LEU A 23 -0.36 -11.01 22.35
N PRO A 24 0.77 -11.48 22.90
CA PRO A 24 0.91 -11.63 24.34
C PRO A 24 0.80 -10.28 25.06
N PRO A 25 -0.03 -10.17 26.11
CA PRO A 25 -0.16 -8.93 26.86
C PRO A 25 1.15 -8.55 27.57
N GLY A 26 1.44 -7.25 27.66
CA GLY A 26 2.55 -6.70 28.44
C GLY A 26 3.90 -6.61 27.72
N ASN A 27 4.05 -7.23 26.55
CA ASN A 27 5.33 -7.23 25.83
C ASN A 27 5.37 -6.27 24.63
N PHE A 28 4.22 -5.91 24.08
CA PHE A 28 4.12 -5.13 22.84
C PHE A 28 3.08 -4.01 22.96
N GLU A 29 3.39 -2.88 22.36
CA GLU A 29 2.44 -1.79 22.11
C GLU A 29 1.94 -1.93 20.68
N VAL A 30 0.63 -2.12 20.49
CA VAL A 30 0.03 -2.29 19.16
C VAL A 30 -0.50 -0.95 18.69
N LEU A 31 0.08 -0.41 17.62
CA LEU A 31 -0.42 0.74 16.89
C LEU A 31 -1.29 0.23 15.74
N GLU A 32 -2.41 0.91 15.48
CA GLU A 32 -3.37 0.53 14.46
C GLU A 32 -3.51 1.64 13.41
N ALA A 33 -3.54 1.26 12.14
CA ALA A 33 -3.82 2.15 11.02
C ALA A 33 -4.89 1.55 10.12
N LYS A 34 -5.86 2.35 9.68
CA LYS A 34 -7.01 1.89 8.88
C LYS A 34 -6.79 1.97 7.37
N ASP A 35 -5.69 2.58 6.94
CA ASP A 35 -5.36 2.75 5.53
C ASP A 35 -3.84 2.87 5.35
N GLY A 36 -3.37 2.71 4.11
CA GLY A 36 -1.93 2.73 3.84
C GLY A 36 -1.27 4.09 4.09
N LEU A 37 -2.03 5.19 3.99
CA LEU A 37 -1.51 6.54 4.21
C LEU A 37 -1.27 6.79 5.70
N GLU A 38 -2.24 6.47 6.55
CA GLU A 38 -2.11 6.50 8.00
C GLU A 38 -0.99 5.56 8.46
N GLY A 39 -0.94 4.34 7.91
CA GLY A 39 0.11 3.36 8.20
C GLY A 39 1.50 3.89 7.84
N PHE A 40 1.67 4.46 6.66
CA PHE A 40 2.94 5.02 6.24
C PHE A 40 3.38 6.24 7.07
N ASN A 41 2.43 7.07 7.51
CA ASN A 41 2.73 8.16 8.44
C ASN A 41 3.27 7.64 9.77
N PHE A 42 2.67 6.59 10.35
CA PHE A 42 3.21 5.95 11.55
C PHE A 42 4.59 5.37 11.33
N ILE A 43 4.84 4.71 10.19
CA ILE A 43 6.16 4.17 9.84
C ILE A 43 7.26 5.25 9.87
N ARG A 44 6.93 6.49 9.48
CA ARG A 44 7.88 7.60 9.45
C ARG A 44 8.09 8.29 10.79
N GLN A 45 7.07 8.29 11.66
CA GLN A 45 7.08 9.04 12.91
C GLN A 45 7.51 8.19 14.11
N GLU A 46 7.22 6.89 14.06
CA GLU A 46 7.39 5.98 15.19
C GLU A 46 8.57 5.03 15.02
N LYS A 47 9.20 4.64 16.14
CA LYS A 47 10.22 3.58 16.15
C LYS A 47 9.57 2.20 16.29
N LEU A 48 9.24 1.61 15.15
CA LEU A 48 8.57 0.32 15.06
C LEU A 48 9.55 -0.85 15.16
N SER A 49 9.16 -1.89 15.89
CA SER A 49 9.86 -3.17 15.97
C SER A 49 9.34 -4.20 14.95
N LEU A 50 8.14 -3.99 14.41
CA LEU A 50 7.49 -4.86 13.42
C LEU A 50 6.41 -4.07 12.70
N ILE A 51 6.28 -4.30 11.39
CA ILE A 51 5.16 -3.83 10.58
C ILE A 51 4.36 -5.05 10.12
N MET A 52 3.06 -5.00 10.32
CA MET A 52 2.08 -5.92 9.77
C MET A 52 1.22 -5.14 8.78
N LEU A 53 1.31 -5.53 7.51
CA LEU A 53 0.78 -4.75 6.39
C LEU A 53 -0.21 -5.58 5.60
N ASP A 54 -1.47 -5.14 5.52
CA ASP A 54 -2.40 -5.68 4.54
C ASP A 54 -1.99 -5.30 3.11
N PHE A 55 -2.13 -6.23 2.19
CA PHE A 55 -1.74 -6.02 0.80
C PHE A 55 -2.75 -5.13 0.05
N LEU A 56 -4.03 -5.29 0.38
CA LEU A 56 -5.13 -4.52 -0.21
C LEU A 56 -5.60 -3.46 0.78
N LEU A 57 -5.29 -2.20 0.48
CA LEU A 57 -5.64 -1.07 1.33
C LEU A 57 -6.24 0.08 0.50
N PRO A 58 -7.19 0.84 1.07
CA PRO A 58 -7.68 2.06 0.46
C PRO A 58 -6.65 3.19 0.57
N LYS A 59 -6.82 4.22 -0.28
CA LYS A 59 -5.98 5.44 -0.42
C LYS A 59 -4.56 5.18 -0.90
N MET A 60 -3.83 4.29 -0.24
CA MET A 60 -2.48 3.88 -0.58
C MET A 60 -2.41 2.36 -0.40
N SER A 61 -2.08 1.65 -1.48
CA SER A 61 -2.07 0.18 -1.46
C SER A 61 -0.94 -0.37 -0.60
N GLY A 62 -1.09 -1.59 -0.09
CA GLY A 62 -0.02 -2.26 0.64
C GLY A 62 1.25 -2.43 -0.19
N TRP A 63 1.10 -2.62 -1.52
CA TRP A 63 2.22 -2.63 -2.45
C TRP A 63 2.99 -1.30 -2.49
N GLU A 64 2.30 -0.16 -2.50
CA GLU A 64 2.95 1.15 -2.45
C GLU A 64 3.66 1.38 -1.11
N VAL A 65 3.04 0.99 0.01
CA VAL A 65 3.67 1.07 1.33
C VAL A 65 4.95 0.23 1.36
N PHE A 66 4.88 -1.00 0.84
CA PHE A 66 6.04 -1.88 0.72
C PHE A 66 7.17 -1.24 -0.09
N GLN A 67 6.88 -0.69 -1.27
CA GLN A 67 7.91 -0.05 -2.10
C GLN A 67 8.58 1.12 -1.37
N GLN A 68 7.80 1.95 -0.68
CA GLN A 68 8.35 3.10 0.06
C GLN A 68 9.20 2.66 1.27
N VAL A 69 8.80 1.60 1.97
CA VAL A 69 9.60 0.99 3.05
C VAL A 69 10.92 0.44 2.49
N GLN A 70 10.87 -0.27 1.36
CA GLN A 70 12.04 -0.90 0.76
C GLN A 70 13.02 0.10 0.14
N ALA A 71 12.51 1.24 -0.36
CA ALA A 71 13.31 2.33 -0.93
C ALA A 71 14.12 3.09 0.14
N ASN A 72 13.70 3.05 1.41
CA ASN A 72 14.40 3.72 2.50
C ASN A 72 15.34 2.73 3.24
N PRO A 73 16.67 2.97 3.27
CA PRO A 73 17.64 2.10 3.94
C PRO A 73 17.39 1.87 5.43
N ASP A 74 16.76 2.82 6.12
CA ASP A 74 16.47 2.70 7.54
C ASP A 74 15.14 1.99 7.80
N LEU A 75 14.13 2.23 6.95
CA LEU A 75 12.83 1.57 7.08
C LEU A 75 12.88 0.12 6.64
N ARG A 76 13.65 -0.20 5.58
CA ARG A 76 13.76 -1.59 5.11
C ARG A 76 14.14 -2.48 6.29
N LYS A 77 15.09 -2.09 7.15
CA LYS A 77 15.58 -2.85 8.32
C LYS A 77 14.49 -3.35 9.27
N ILE A 78 13.32 -2.71 9.29
CA ILE A 78 12.20 -3.10 10.13
C ILE A 78 11.63 -4.46 9.65
N PRO A 79 11.39 -5.43 10.55
CA PRO A 79 10.69 -6.66 10.22
C PRO A 79 9.31 -6.39 9.62
N LEU A 80 8.98 -7.10 8.53
CA LEU A 80 7.72 -6.92 7.80
C LEU A 80 6.99 -8.26 7.64
N VAL A 81 5.70 -8.24 7.96
CA VAL A 81 4.75 -9.31 7.65
C VAL A 81 3.69 -8.74 6.70
N ILE A 82 3.56 -9.32 5.51
CA ILE A 82 2.47 -9.00 4.58
C ILE A 82 1.30 -9.94 4.87
N MET A 83 0.13 -9.38 5.10
CA MET A 83 -1.11 -10.10 5.28
C MET A 83 -1.95 -10.00 4.02
N SER A 84 -2.53 -11.10 3.54
CA SER A 84 -3.49 -11.06 2.43
C SER A 84 -4.39 -12.29 2.44
N GLY A 85 -5.64 -12.12 2.02
CA GLY A 85 -6.54 -13.25 1.71
C GLY A 85 -6.33 -13.85 0.32
N ARG A 86 -5.54 -13.18 -0.53
CA ARG A 86 -5.26 -13.59 -1.92
C ARG A 86 -3.77 -13.61 -2.14
N LYS A 87 -3.19 -14.81 -2.19
CA LYS A 87 -1.73 -14.98 -2.34
C LYS A 87 -1.29 -14.61 -3.75
N GLU A 88 -2.12 -14.90 -4.73
CA GLU A 88 -1.87 -14.70 -6.17
C GLU A 88 -1.53 -13.24 -6.46
N GLU A 89 -2.30 -12.30 -5.91
CA GLU A 89 -2.09 -10.86 -6.07
C GLU A 89 -0.75 -10.38 -5.48
N VAL A 90 -0.29 -11.01 -4.40
CA VAL A 90 1.05 -10.76 -3.83
C VAL A 90 2.12 -11.31 -4.75
N THR A 91 1.95 -12.55 -5.21
CA THR A 91 2.93 -13.23 -6.07
C THR A 91 3.05 -12.61 -7.46
N GLU A 92 2.00 -11.94 -7.95
CA GLU A 92 2.04 -11.15 -9.19
C GLU A 92 2.97 -9.94 -9.09
N LYS A 93 3.12 -9.36 -7.88
CA LYS A 93 4.00 -8.20 -7.63
C LYS A 93 5.38 -8.62 -7.14
N ILE A 94 5.46 -9.72 -6.38
CA ILE A 94 6.66 -10.18 -5.72
C ILE A 94 6.80 -11.68 -5.92
N SER A 95 7.80 -12.09 -6.69
CA SER A 95 8.10 -13.50 -6.89
C SER A 95 8.60 -14.17 -5.60
N GLU A 96 8.19 -15.43 -5.39
CA GLU A 96 8.76 -16.27 -4.34
C GLU A 96 10.20 -16.69 -4.69
N PRO A 97 11.09 -16.91 -3.69
CA PRO A 97 10.83 -16.85 -2.25
C PRO A 97 10.80 -15.42 -1.68
N PHE A 98 9.96 -15.19 -0.67
CA PHE A 98 9.90 -13.91 0.04
C PHE A 98 11.11 -13.76 1.00
N GLU A 99 12.19 -13.19 0.49
CA GLU A 99 13.45 -13.04 1.24
C GLU A 99 13.37 -12.00 2.35
N TYR A 100 12.64 -10.90 2.12
CA TYR A 100 12.70 -9.69 2.96
C TYR A 100 11.48 -9.51 3.88
N PHE A 101 10.43 -10.31 3.69
CA PHE A 101 9.23 -10.27 4.52
C PHE A 101 8.66 -11.68 4.69
N GLU A 102 7.74 -11.81 5.64
CA GLU A 102 6.95 -13.01 5.82
C GLU A 102 5.54 -12.82 5.29
N PHE A 103 4.98 -13.85 4.66
CA PHE A 103 3.60 -13.82 4.18
C PHE A 103 2.69 -14.52 5.19
N LEU A 104 1.57 -13.87 5.54
CA LEU A 104 0.54 -14.41 6.41
C LEU A 104 -0.81 -14.41 5.68
N GLY A 105 -1.29 -15.61 5.34
CA GLY A 105 -2.58 -15.77 4.67
C GLY A 105 -3.76 -15.50 5.60
N LYS A 106 -4.76 -14.73 5.16
CA LYS A 106 -6.03 -14.56 5.86
C LYS A 106 -7.04 -15.65 5.42
N PRO A 107 -7.80 -16.28 6.32
CA PRO A 107 -7.78 -16.13 7.78
C PRO A 107 -6.61 -16.88 8.44
N PHE A 108 -6.14 -16.37 9.59
CA PHE A 108 -5.06 -16.97 10.36
C PHE A 108 -5.41 -17.18 11.85
N ASP A 109 -4.67 -18.08 12.50
CA ASP A 109 -4.75 -18.32 13.95
C ASP A 109 -3.56 -17.69 14.71
N GLN A 110 -3.61 -17.76 16.05
CA GLN A 110 -2.57 -17.20 16.90
C GLN A 110 -1.20 -17.86 16.67
N LYS A 111 -1.16 -19.17 16.41
CA LYS A 111 0.09 -19.90 16.18
C LYS A 111 0.74 -19.45 14.88
N GLN A 112 -0.05 -19.30 13.81
CA GLN A 112 0.39 -18.80 12.52
C GLN A 112 0.91 -17.36 12.63
N LEU A 113 0.19 -16.48 13.34
CA LEU A 113 0.63 -15.11 13.59
C LEU A 113 1.99 -15.08 14.29
N ILE A 114 2.13 -15.79 15.41
CA ILE A 114 3.38 -15.81 16.20
C ILE A 114 4.54 -16.40 15.39
N ASN A 115 4.28 -17.43 14.59
CA ASN A 115 5.30 -18.01 13.70
C ASN A 115 5.71 -17.01 12.61
N ALA A 116 4.76 -16.28 12.02
CA ALA A 116 5.04 -15.29 11.00
C ALA A 116 5.89 -14.14 11.57
N ILE A 117 5.57 -13.68 12.78
CA ILE A 117 6.36 -12.67 13.49
C ILE A 117 7.79 -13.18 13.74
N LYS A 118 7.95 -14.39 14.28
CA LYS A 118 9.29 -14.98 14.54
C LYS A 118 10.11 -15.11 13.25
N SER A 119 9.48 -15.52 12.16
CA SER A 119 10.12 -15.62 10.84
C SER A 119 10.54 -14.24 10.33
N ALA A 120 9.65 -13.25 10.35
CA ALA A 120 9.95 -11.87 9.94
C ALA A 120 11.09 -11.25 10.76
N MET A 121 11.10 -11.46 12.08
CA MET A 121 12.18 -11.01 12.97
C MET A 121 13.53 -11.66 12.65
N THR A 122 13.52 -12.90 12.13
CA THR A 122 14.73 -13.61 11.72
C THR A 122 15.21 -13.11 10.36
N LYS A 123 14.30 -12.94 9.39
CA LYS A 123 14.59 -12.39 8.06
C LYS A 123 15.13 -10.96 8.11
N ALA A 124 14.62 -10.13 9.03
CA ALA A 124 15.09 -8.75 9.20
C ALA A 124 16.55 -8.64 9.64
N LYS A 125 17.11 -9.68 10.28
CA LYS A 125 18.52 -9.76 10.70
C LYS A 125 19.46 -10.19 9.58
N LEU A 126 18.93 -10.63 8.43
CA LEU A 126 19.76 -11.02 7.30
C LEU A 126 20.43 -9.77 6.69
N PRO A 127 21.70 -9.88 6.26
CA PRO A 127 22.39 -8.80 5.58
C PRO A 127 21.62 -8.47 4.31
N ARG A 128 21.15 -7.23 4.21
CA ARG A 128 20.44 -6.76 3.02
C ARG A 128 21.46 -6.24 2.02
N PRO A 129 21.36 -6.62 0.73
CA PRO A 129 22.07 -5.89 -0.31
C PRO A 129 21.62 -4.42 -0.27
N GLU A 130 22.56 -3.50 -0.46
CA GLU A 130 22.28 -2.08 -0.65
C GLU A 130 21.20 -1.93 -1.73
N PRO A 131 20.21 -1.04 -1.54
CA PRO A 131 19.14 -0.87 -2.52
C PRO A 131 19.76 -0.50 -3.87
N VAL A 132 19.67 -1.43 -4.83
CA VAL A 132 19.92 -1.12 -6.23
C VAL A 132 18.88 -0.06 -6.57
N ALA A 133 19.34 1.15 -6.87
CA ALA A 133 18.47 2.27 -7.18
C ALA A 133 17.55 1.89 -8.35
N VAL A 134 16.33 1.45 -8.07
CA VAL A 134 15.25 1.47 -9.04
C VAL A 134 14.94 2.95 -9.17
N GLY A 135 15.48 3.55 -10.23
CA GLY A 135 15.42 4.99 -10.47
C GLY A 135 13.99 5.49 -10.46
N VAL A 136 13.58 6.07 -9.34
CA VAL A 136 12.44 6.98 -9.29
C VAL A 136 13.01 8.36 -9.60
N ALA A 137 12.74 8.84 -10.80
CA ALA A 137 13.05 10.19 -11.22
C ALA A 137 12.26 11.17 -10.34
N VAL A 138 12.88 11.65 -9.25
CA VAL A 138 12.40 12.80 -8.50
C VAL A 138 12.80 14.04 -9.29
N LYS A 139 11.81 14.71 -9.91
CA LYS A 139 11.98 16.08 -10.39
C LYS A 139 12.11 17.00 -9.17
N ASN A 140 13.34 17.32 -8.81
CA ASN A 140 13.65 18.35 -7.82
C ASN A 140 13.28 19.73 -8.35
N GLY A 141 12.24 20.33 -7.78
CA GLY A 141 11.93 21.75 -7.87
C GLY A 141 12.51 22.50 -6.69
N THR A 142 13.71 23.03 -6.92
CA THR A 142 14.39 24.21 -6.35
C THR A 142 13.82 24.86 -5.08
N VAL A 143 14.66 24.81 -4.03
CA VAL A 143 14.67 25.74 -2.89
C VAL A 143 14.85 27.20 -3.33
N ALA A 144 14.01 28.09 -2.81
CA ALA A 144 14.30 29.52 -2.76
C ALA A 144 14.05 30.03 -1.34
N THR A 145 15.15 30.22 -0.62
CA THR A 145 15.29 31.07 0.56
C THR A 145 14.98 32.52 0.19
N ALA A 146 14.10 33.20 0.92
CA ALA A 146 14.01 34.65 0.92
C ALA A 146 13.79 35.17 2.35
N THR A 147 14.75 35.99 2.75
CA THR A 147 14.99 36.64 4.04
C THR A 147 13.98 37.77 4.29
N VAL A 148 13.73 38.03 5.56
CA VAL A 148 12.88 39.08 6.13
C VAL A 148 13.39 40.49 5.77
N THR A 149 12.51 41.41 5.35
CA THR A 149 12.61 42.84 5.72
C THR A 149 11.23 43.50 5.73
N ASN A 150 11.05 44.38 6.70
CA ASN A 150 9.84 45.00 7.24
C ASN A 150 9.48 46.31 6.48
N GLY A 151 8.20 46.71 6.45
CA GLY A 151 7.86 48.12 6.15
C GLY A 151 6.50 48.45 5.51
N ALA A 152 5.50 48.69 6.38
CA ALA A 152 4.53 49.79 6.32
C ALA A 152 3.31 49.82 5.35
N ILE A 153 2.12 49.73 6.00
CA ILE A 153 0.91 50.58 5.92
C ILE A 153 0.18 50.74 4.57
N ALA A 154 -1.02 50.14 4.45
CA ALA A 154 -2.31 50.82 4.20
C ALA A 154 -3.45 49.81 3.96
N THR A 155 -4.56 49.95 4.69
CA THR A 155 -5.89 49.38 4.40
C THR A 155 -6.75 50.44 3.68
N PRO A 156 -8.02 50.17 3.33
CA PRO A 156 -8.57 49.13 2.44
C PRO A 156 -9.35 49.78 1.27
N THR A 157 -9.63 49.07 0.17
CA THR A 157 -10.63 49.53 -0.81
C THR A 157 -11.42 48.36 -1.40
N VAL A 158 -12.71 48.65 -1.55
CA VAL A 158 -13.87 47.78 -1.74
C VAL A 158 -14.00 47.26 -3.17
N ALA A 159 -14.37 45.98 -3.28
CA ALA A 159 -15.12 45.27 -4.32
C ALA A 159 -15.20 45.84 -5.75
N LYS A 160 -14.83 45.00 -6.73
CA LYS A 160 -15.72 44.63 -7.86
C LYS A 160 -15.18 43.47 -8.70
N THR A 161 -16.09 42.61 -9.11
CA THR A 161 -16.08 41.71 -10.28
C THR A 161 -15.47 40.32 -10.07
N ALA A 162 -16.35 39.39 -9.68
CA ALA A 162 -16.19 37.97 -9.96
C ALA A 162 -16.41 37.72 -11.46
N THR A 163 -15.33 37.37 -12.16
CA THR A 163 -15.38 36.68 -13.45
C THR A 163 -15.13 35.20 -13.20
N VAL A 164 -16.13 34.39 -13.52
CA VAL A 164 -16.06 32.95 -13.66
C VAL A 164 -15.15 32.61 -14.87
N PRO A 165 -14.29 31.59 -14.78
CA PRO A 165 -13.97 30.79 -15.95
C PRO A 165 -14.47 29.36 -15.76
N THR A 166 -15.33 28.98 -16.69
CA THR A 166 -15.82 27.63 -16.97
C THR A 166 -14.79 26.90 -17.84
N ALA A 167 -14.56 25.60 -17.56
CA ALA A 167 -13.94 24.57 -18.42
C ALA A 167 -12.45 24.80 -18.80
N GLU A 168 -11.52 23.84 -18.84
CA GLU A 168 -11.55 22.38 -18.95
C GLU A 168 -10.08 21.85 -18.74
N PRO A 169 -9.74 20.56 -18.93
CA PRO A 169 -9.28 19.66 -17.87
C PRO A 169 -7.78 19.28 -17.93
N GLU A 170 -7.45 18.35 -17.04
CA GLU A 170 -6.18 17.73 -16.70
C GLU A 170 -5.23 17.40 -17.86
N VAL A 171 -3.97 17.76 -17.65
CA VAL A 171 -2.83 17.27 -18.44
C VAL A 171 -2.47 15.87 -17.92
N THR A 172 -3.28 14.86 -18.22
CA THR A 172 -2.83 13.46 -18.16
C THR A 172 -2.01 13.18 -19.41
N SER A 173 -0.81 12.62 -19.24
CA SER A 173 0.08 12.35 -20.36
C SER A 173 -0.60 11.40 -21.34
N ALA A 174 -0.53 11.69 -22.65
CA ALA A 174 -1.19 10.88 -23.69
C ALA A 174 -0.76 9.39 -23.64
N ALA A 175 0.40 9.11 -23.05
CA ALA A 175 0.91 7.76 -22.82
C ALA A 175 0.14 6.99 -21.72
N GLU A 176 -0.29 7.67 -20.65
CA GLU A 176 -1.07 7.05 -19.57
C GLU A 176 -2.50 6.72 -20.02
N ILE A 177 -3.12 7.61 -20.80
CA ILE A 177 -4.45 7.38 -21.39
C ILE A 177 -4.40 6.20 -22.36
N GLN A 178 -3.35 6.10 -23.17
CA GLN A 178 -3.20 4.98 -24.11
C GLN A 178 -3.00 3.64 -23.38
N ALA A 179 -2.14 3.60 -22.36
CA ALA A 179 -1.92 2.38 -21.57
C ALA A 179 -3.18 1.91 -20.85
N LEU A 180 -4.03 2.85 -20.39
CA LEU A 180 -5.31 2.53 -19.77
C LEU A 180 -6.31 1.97 -20.79
N ASN A 181 -6.38 2.56 -21.99
CA ASN A 181 -7.25 2.08 -23.07
C ASN A 181 -6.86 0.67 -23.54
N ASP A 182 -5.55 0.39 -23.65
CA ASP A 182 -5.05 -0.95 -24.02
C ASP A 182 -5.42 -1.99 -22.95
N LYS A 183 -5.38 -1.60 -21.68
CA LYS A 183 -5.77 -2.48 -20.55
C LYS A 183 -7.28 -2.73 -20.53
N ILE A 184 -8.09 -1.72 -20.82
CA ILE A 184 -9.55 -1.86 -20.97
C ILE A 184 -9.89 -2.82 -22.12
N ALA A 185 -9.21 -2.69 -23.27
CA ALA A 185 -9.41 -3.56 -24.42
C ALA A 185 -9.07 -5.03 -24.10
N LYS A 186 -7.94 -5.26 -23.40
CA LYS A 186 -7.54 -6.61 -22.97
C LYS A 186 -8.56 -7.23 -22.01
N MET A 187 -9.03 -6.46 -21.03
CA MET A 187 -10.01 -6.92 -20.05
C MET A 187 -11.36 -7.22 -20.70
N GLN A 188 -11.76 -6.43 -21.71
CA GLN A 188 -12.98 -6.68 -22.47
C GLN A 188 -12.91 -7.99 -23.25
N ALA A 189 -11.76 -8.32 -23.86
CA ALA A 189 -11.55 -9.59 -24.56
C ALA A 189 -11.65 -10.81 -23.62
N GLU A 190 -11.14 -10.69 -22.40
CA GLU A 190 -11.26 -11.75 -21.37
C GLU A 190 -12.71 -11.95 -20.94
N ILE A 191 -13.45 -10.85 -20.74
CA ILE A 191 -14.89 -10.89 -20.41
C ILE A 191 -15.68 -11.60 -21.51
N ASP A 192 -15.39 -11.30 -22.78
CA ASP A 192 -16.09 -11.92 -23.92
C ASP A 192 -15.75 -13.41 -24.04
N GLY A 193 -14.51 -13.79 -23.75
CA GLY A 193 -14.09 -15.19 -23.64
C GLY A 193 -14.85 -15.96 -22.54
N LEU A 194 -14.93 -15.37 -21.35
CA LEU A 194 -15.67 -15.94 -20.21
C LEU A 194 -17.17 -16.08 -20.52
N LYS A 195 -17.79 -15.07 -21.15
CA LYS A 195 -19.20 -15.14 -21.58
C LYS A 195 -19.42 -16.28 -22.59
N LYS A 196 -18.49 -16.50 -23.50
CA LYS A 196 -18.56 -17.60 -24.48
C LYS A 196 -18.48 -18.97 -23.79
N GLN A 197 -17.58 -19.12 -22.81
CA GLN A 197 -17.49 -20.36 -22.02
C GLN A 197 -18.77 -20.61 -21.21
N LEU A 198 -19.32 -19.58 -20.57
CA LEU A 198 -20.58 -19.69 -19.84
C LEU A 198 -21.73 -20.13 -20.76
N THR A 199 -21.81 -19.54 -21.96
CA THR A 199 -22.82 -19.92 -22.96
C THR A 199 -22.67 -21.37 -23.41
N GLN A 200 -21.44 -21.85 -23.60
CA GLN A 200 -21.17 -23.26 -23.93
C GLN A 200 -21.58 -24.21 -22.81
N VAL A 201 -21.27 -23.88 -21.55
CA VAL A 201 -21.65 -24.70 -20.39
C VAL A 201 -23.17 -24.75 -20.24
N VAL A 202 -23.86 -23.62 -20.36
CA VAL A 202 -25.33 -23.56 -20.31
C VAL A 202 -25.95 -24.37 -21.43
N THR A 203 -25.37 -24.34 -22.63
CA THR A 203 -25.84 -25.14 -23.78
C THR A 203 -25.64 -26.63 -23.54
N PHE A 204 -24.49 -27.03 -22.99
CA PHE A 204 -24.19 -28.42 -22.66
C PHE A 204 -25.11 -28.97 -21.57
N ILE A 205 -25.39 -28.18 -20.54
CA ILE A 205 -26.35 -28.53 -19.48
C ILE A 205 -27.76 -28.70 -20.06
N LYS A 206 -28.21 -27.78 -20.94
CA LYS A 206 -29.51 -27.90 -21.62
C LYS A 206 -29.62 -29.15 -22.50
N GLN A 207 -28.53 -29.60 -23.13
CA GLN A 207 -28.51 -30.82 -23.93
C GLN A 207 -28.53 -32.10 -23.09
N LYS A 208 -27.97 -32.08 -21.87
CA LYS A 208 -27.98 -33.23 -20.95
C LYS A 208 -29.26 -33.39 -20.13
N ILE A 209 -30.04 -32.32 -19.97
CA ILE A 209 -31.31 -32.33 -19.21
C ILE A 209 -32.52 -32.69 -20.11
N LYS A 210 -32.31 -32.91 -21.40
CA LYS A 210 -33.32 -33.33 -22.37
C LYS A 210 -33.17 -34.82 -22.68
#